data_AF-A0A0R1NQW9-F1
#
_entry.id   AF-A0A0R1NQW9-F1
#
_cell.length_a   1.000
_cell.length_b   1.000
_cell.length_c   1.000
_cell.angle_alpha   90.00
_cell.angle_beta   90.00
_cell.angle_gamma   90.00
#
_symmetry.space_group_name_H-M   'P 1'
#
loop_
_entity.id
_entity.type
_entity.pdbx_description
1 polymer ?
#
loop_
_entity_poly.entity_id
_entity_poly.type
_entity_poly.pdbx_seq_one_letter_code
_entity_poly.pdbx_strand_id
1 'polypeptide(L)'
;MEFIGDVLKKITITKKDEAGNSETKELNLTQVVSPEMNPTFKRTSPIADSVRASPNTDYTYELDINETDGVAKGLDYSSKKVNSTVNTNTIITIPVPDSFVLNQDKTYTINDFGDQTTITQAVGPGGTIVIHVPKRSGRQHWNNGSFGYRIVGHYAVAQSVDDTVIKADKTIHIDQTIIKADGFLLEI
;
A
#
# COMPACT_ATOMS: atom_id res chain seq x y z
N MET A 1 -22.64 8.04 4.13
CA MET A 1 -21.89 6.82 3.77
C MET A 1 -21.66 6.93 2.27
N GLU A 2 -20.47 7.40 1.88
CA GLU A 2 -20.08 7.52 0.46
C GLU A 2 -19.68 6.15 -0.05
N PHE A 3 -20.23 5.74 -1.20
CA PHE A 3 -19.87 4.49 -1.87
C PHE A 3 -18.59 4.75 -2.69
N ILE A 4 -17.52 4.02 -2.43
CA ILE A 4 -16.20 4.34 -3.00
C ILE A 4 -15.88 3.43 -4.20
N GLY A 5 -16.54 3.69 -5.33
CA GLY A 5 -16.28 3.07 -6.64
C GLY A 5 -17.33 2.05 -7.09
N ASP A 6 -17.66 2.07 -8.38
CA ASP A 6 -18.51 1.06 -9.01
C ASP A 6 -17.71 0.42 -10.16
N VAL A 7 -18.04 -0.79 -10.59
CA VAL A 7 -17.44 -1.43 -11.77
C VAL A 7 -18.55 -2.05 -12.62
N LEU A 8 -18.61 -1.69 -13.90
CA LEU A 8 -19.52 -2.32 -14.85
C LEU A 8 -18.92 -3.62 -15.37
N LYS A 9 -19.61 -4.73 -15.15
CA LYS A 9 -19.29 -6.05 -15.70
C LYS A 9 -20.31 -6.43 -16.76
N LYS A 10 -19.83 -6.90 -17.91
CA LYS A 10 -20.67 -7.46 -18.98
C LYS A 10 -20.70 -8.98 -18.87
N ILE A 11 -21.89 -9.54 -18.87
CA ILE A 11 -22.14 -10.98 -18.93
C ILE A 11 -22.71 -11.28 -20.30
N THR A 12 -21.98 -12.07 -21.08
CA THR A 12 -22.43 -12.55 -22.40
C THR A 12 -22.94 -13.97 -22.25
N ILE A 13 -24.23 -14.18 -22.53
CA ILE A 13 -24.84 -15.51 -22.52
C ILE A 13 -25.05 -15.92 -23.97
N THR A 14 -24.39 -17.01 -24.39
CA THR A 14 -24.57 -17.59 -25.73
C THR A 14 -25.28 -18.93 -25.61
N LYS A 15 -26.39 -19.09 -26.33
CA LYS A 15 -27.11 -20.35 -26.49
C LYS A 15 -26.89 -20.89 -27.90
N LYS A 16 -26.54 -22.16 -28.04
CA LYS A 16 -26.50 -22.88 -29.31
C LYS A 16 -27.64 -23.87 -29.42
N ASP A 17 -28.27 -23.95 -30.59
CA ASP A 17 -29.21 -25.02 -30.92
C ASP A 17 -28.48 -26.26 -31.49
N GLU A 18 -29.21 -27.36 -31.69
CA GLU A 18 -28.67 -28.61 -32.26
C GLU A 18 -28.19 -28.47 -33.72
N ALA A 19 -28.65 -27.43 -34.43
CA ALA A 19 -28.21 -27.10 -35.79
C ALA A 19 -26.93 -26.22 -35.81
N GLY A 20 -26.42 -25.81 -34.64
CA GLY A 20 -25.22 -24.99 -34.48
C GLY A 20 -25.46 -23.48 -34.53
N ASN A 21 -26.70 -23.01 -34.66
CA ASN A 21 -27.03 -21.59 -34.63
C ASN A 21 -26.87 -21.05 -33.21
N SER A 22 -26.31 -19.84 -33.09
CA SER A 22 -26.04 -19.21 -31.79
C SER A 22 -26.87 -17.95 -31.61
N GLU A 23 -27.55 -17.83 -30.47
CA GLU A 23 -28.16 -16.58 -29.99
C GLU A 23 -27.33 -16.04 -28.82
N THR A 24 -27.08 -14.72 -28.80
CA THR A 24 -26.29 -14.09 -27.74
C THR A 24 -27.08 -12.96 -27.09
N LYS A 25 -27.09 -12.93 -25.76
CA LYS A 25 -27.66 -11.85 -24.95
C LYS A 25 -26.59 -11.26 -24.04
N GLU A 26 -26.49 -9.93 -24.03
CA GLU A 26 -25.66 -9.20 -23.07
C GLU A 26 -26.48 -8.76 -21.86
N LEU A 27 -25.94 -8.98 -20.66
CA LEU A 27 -26.44 -8.44 -19.40
C LEU A 27 -25.36 -7.56 -18.79
N ASN A 28 -25.77 -6.42 -18.25
CA ASN A 28 -24.88 -5.52 -17.52
C ASN A 28 -25.10 -5.70 -16.01
N LEU A 29 -24.01 -5.88 -15.27
CA LEU A 29 -23.98 -5.96 -13.82
C LEU A 29 -23.11 -4.83 -13.28
N THR A 30 -23.68 -3.97 -12.44
CA THR A 30 -22.90 -3.01 -11.66
C THR A 30 -22.48 -3.65 -10.35
N GLN A 31 -21.17 -3.72 -10.11
CA GLN A 31 -20.62 -4.15 -8.83
C GLN A 31 -20.12 -2.93 -8.08
N VAL A 32 -20.63 -2.69 -6.88
CA VAL A 32 -20.06 -1.70 -5.95
C VAL A 32 -18.79 -2.29 -5.36
N VAL A 33 -17.70 -1.53 -5.40
CA VAL A 33 -16.44 -1.86 -4.73
C VAL A 33 -16.22 -0.78 -3.68
N SER A 34 -15.84 -1.14 -2.46
CA SER A 34 -15.63 -0.16 -1.38
C SER A 34 -14.49 -0.64 -0.49
N PRO A 35 -13.23 -0.44 -0.91
CA PRO A 35 -12.08 -0.89 -0.13
C PRO A 35 -12.00 -0.08 1.17
N GLU A 36 -11.54 -0.74 2.23
CA GLU A 36 -11.31 -0.15 3.54
C GLU A 36 -9.85 -0.39 3.92
N MET A 37 -9.20 0.60 4.53
CA MET A 37 -7.81 0.52 5.02
C MET A 37 -7.77 0.68 6.54
N ASN A 38 -6.90 -0.09 7.19
CA ASN A 38 -6.61 0.05 8.61
C ASN A 38 -5.09 0.03 8.86
N PRO A 39 -4.39 1.13 8.50
CA PRO A 39 -2.94 1.12 8.47
C PRO A 39 -2.35 1.10 9.88
N THR A 40 -1.25 0.38 10.06
CA THR A 40 -0.46 0.36 11.30
C THR A 40 1.02 0.52 11.00
N PHE A 41 1.72 1.28 11.85
CA PHE A 41 3.15 1.55 11.68
C PHE A 41 3.90 1.21 12.96
N LYS A 42 4.97 0.41 12.84
CA LYS A 42 5.76 -0.03 14.00
C LYS A 42 7.21 -0.28 13.64
N ARG A 43 8.09 -0.20 14.64
CA ARG A 43 9.47 -0.71 14.52
C ARG A 43 9.48 -2.22 14.73
N THR A 44 10.11 -2.96 13.83
CA THR A 44 10.21 -4.43 13.88
C THR A 44 11.63 -4.93 14.13
N SER A 45 12.66 -4.11 13.92
CA SER A 45 14.04 -4.48 14.22
C SER A 45 14.93 -3.28 14.59
N PRO A 46 15.81 -3.43 15.59
CA PRO A 46 15.65 -4.37 16.70
C PRO A 46 14.29 -4.20 17.37
N ILE A 47 13.72 -5.32 17.81
CA ILE A 47 12.54 -5.30 18.69
C ILE A 47 13.04 -4.71 20.01
N ALA A 48 12.41 -3.63 20.45
CA ALA A 48 12.74 -3.01 21.72
C ALA A 48 11.49 -2.38 22.30
N ASP A 49 11.27 -2.64 23.58
CA ASP A 49 10.16 -2.09 24.36
C ASP A 49 10.33 -0.59 24.62
N SER A 50 11.53 -0.05 24.40
CA SER A 50 11.82 1.38 24.50
C SER A 50 11.83 2.06 23.13
N VAL A 51 11.34 3.30 23.07
CA VAL A 51 11.40 4.16 21.87
C VAL A 51 12.80 4.70 21.56
N ARG A 52 13.83 4.28 22.29
CA ARG A 52 15.20 4.76 22.10
C ARG A 52 15.80 4.26 20.78
N ALA A 53 16.62 5.12 20.17
CA ALA A 53 17.40 4.80 18.99
C ALA A 53 18.85 5.26 19.20
N SER A 54 19.78 4.41 18.80
CA SER A 54 21.19 4.71 18.75
C SER A 54 21.50 5.45 17.44
N PRO A 55 22.35 6.48 17.50
CA PRO A 55 22.86 7.15 16.30
C PRO A 55 23.47 6.16 15.31
N ASN A 56 23.29 6.45 14.01
CA ASN A 56 23.93 5.72 12.90
C ASN A 56 23.72 4.19 12.91
N THR A 57 22.64 3.73 13.55
CA THR A 57 22.23 2.32 13.61
C THR A 57 20.98 2.14 12.77
N ASP A 58 20.98 1.14 11.88
CA ASP A 58 19.81 0.85 11.06
C ASP A 58 18.70 0.21 11.90
N TYR A 59 17.49 0.74 11.72
CA TYR A 59 16.24 0.24 12.25
C TYR A 59 15.32 -0.15 11.10
N THR A 60 14.55 -1.23 11.29
CA THR A 60 13.49 -1.63 10.37
C THR A 60 12.15 -1.20 10.95
N TYR A 61 11.40 -0.42 10.17
CA TYR A 61 10.00 -0.10 10.42
C TYR A 61 9.12 -0.85 9.42
N GLU A 62 7.90 -1.16 9.81
CA GLU A 62 6.91 -1.86 8.99
C GLU A 62 5.61 -1.06 8.98
N LEU A 63 5.14 -0.71 7.78
CA LEU A 63 3.83 -0.13 7.51
C LEU A 63 2.93 -1.19 6.91
N ASP A 64 1.98 -1.68 7.71
CA ASP A 64 0.87 -2.50 7.21
C ASP A 64 -0.25 -1.55 6.77
N ILE A 65 -0.82 -1.71 5.56
CA ILE A 65 -1.98 -0.93 5.07
C ILE A 65 -3.29 -1.59 5.47
N ASN A 66 -3.33 -2.92 5.46
CA ASN A 66 -4.53 -3.72 5.76
C ASN A 66 -5.73 -3.33 4.89
N GLU A 67 -5.52 -3.28 3.57
CA GLU A 67 -6.53 -2.87 2.59
C GLU A 67 -7.37 -4.07 2.11
N THR A 68 -8.70 -3.98 2.25
CA THR A 68 -9.64 -4.96 1.70
C THR A 68 -9.79 -4.81 0.19
N ASP A 69 -10.28 -5.85 -0.49
CA ASP A 69 -10.60 -5.76 -1.93
C ASP A 69 -11.91 -4.99 -2.22
N GLY A 70 -12.63 -4.61 -1.16
CA GLY A 70 -13.88 -3.86 -1.24
C GLY A 70 -15.08 -4.64 -1.80
N VAL A 71 -14.95 -5.95 -2.04
CA VAL A 71 -16.02 -6.80 -2.58
C VAL A 71 -16.65 -7.64 -1.47
N ALA A 72 -17.97 -7.56 -1.35
CA ALA A 72 -18.78 -8.28 -0.34
C ALA A 72 -18.46 -7.89 1.12
N LYS A 73 -19.30 -7.01 1.69
CA LYS A 73 -19.22 -6.60 3.10
C LYS A 73 -19.20 -7.82 4.04
N GLY A 74 -18.22 -7.85 4.95
CA GLY A 74 -18.10 -8.86 6.01
C GLY A 74 -17.18 -10.04 5.69
N LEU A 75 -16.50 -10.04 4.55
CA LEU A 75 -15.41 -10.98 4.27
C LEU A 75 -14.07 -10.23 4.35
N ASP A 76 -13.27 -10.52 5.39
CA ASP A 76 -12.00 -9.83 5.68
C ASP A 76 -10.84 -10.33 4.79
N TYR A 77 -10.91 -10.06 3.49
CA TYR A 77 -9.81 -10.34 2.56
C TYR A 77 -8.83 -9.16 2.46
N SER A 78 -8.27 -8.74 3.61
CA SER A 78 -7.30 -7.64 3.65
C SER A 78 -5.90 -8.08 3.20
N SER A 79 -5.21 -7.19 2.48
CA SER A 79 -3.76 -7.26 2.25
C SER A 79 -3.02 -6.30 3.19
N LYS A 80 -1.88 -6.73 3.75
CA LYS A 80 -0.94 -5.91 4.53
C LYS A 80 -0.30 -4.82 3.68
N LYS A 81 -0.36 -4.92 2.35
CA LYS A 81 0.10 -3.91 1.39
C LYS A 81 -1.13 -3.33 0.68
N VAL A 82 -0.89 -2.36 -0.19
CA VAL A 82 -1.93 -1.88 -1.10
C VAL A 82 -2.50 -3.06 -1.89
N ASN A 83 -3.83 -3.15 -1.97
CA ASN A 83 -4.53 -4.24 -2.60
C ASN A 83 -4.51 -4.10 -4.12
N SER A 84 -3.79 -4.99 -4.82
CA SER A 84 -3.55 -4.86 -6.26
C SER A 84 -4.82 -5.02 -7.12
N THR A 85 -5.92 -5.51 -6.56
CA THR A 85 -7.22 -5.66 -7.24
C THR A 85 -7.89 -4.31 -7.49
N VAL A 86 -7.75 -3.38 -6.55
CA VAL A 86 -8.41 -2.07 -6.56
C VAL A 86 -7.44 -0.92 -6.86
N ASN A 87 -6.14 -1.16 -6.71
CA ASN A 87 -5.10 -0.17 -6.96
C ASN A 87 -4.94 0.18 -8.46
N THR A 88 -5.20 1.44 -8.79
CA THR A 88 -4.83 2.00 -10.09
C THR A 88 -3.61 2.91 -10.05
N ASN A 89 -3.33 3.51 -8.91
CA ASN A 89 -2.09 4.19 -8.57
C ASN A 89 -2.17 4.53 -7.07
N THR A 90 -1.11 4.29 -6.31
CA THR A 90 -1.05 4.73 -4.90
C THR A 90 0.28 5.38 -4.60
N ILE A 91 0.22 6.53 -3.94
CA ILE A 91 1.37 7.23 -3.38
C ILE A 91 1.18 7.28 -1.86
N ILE A 92 2.13 6.72 -1.12
CA ILE A 92 2.17 6.81 0.34
C ILE A 92 3.34 7.72 0.71
N THR A 93 3.07 8.78 1.45
CA THR A 93 4.09 9.71 1.94
C THR A 93 4.25 9.53 3.45
N ILE A 94 5.49 9.22 3.86
CA ILE A 94 5.85 8.96 5.25
C ILE A 94 6.87 10.02 5.66
N PRO A 95 6.46 11.04 6.43
CA PRO A 95 7.40 12.00 6.99
C PRO A 95 8.29 11.31 8.03
N VAL A 96 9.55 11.73 8.08
CA VAL A 96 10.56 11.19 8.98
C VAL A 96 11.27 12.33 9.70
N PRO A 97 11.95 12.08 10.83
CA PRO A 97 12.77 13.11 11.47
C PRO A 97 13.88 13.62 10.53
N ASP A 98 14.28 14.88 10.69
CA ASP A 98 15.25 15.57 9.82
C ASP A 98 16.59 14.84 9.66
N SER A 99 16.97 14.02 10.63
CA SER A 99 18.21 13.23 10.60
C SER A 99 18.05 11.83 10.02
N PHE A 100 16.83 11.39 9.70
CA PHE A 100 16.60 10.04 9.21
C PHE A 100 17.11 9.88 7.79
N VAL A 101 17.90 8.83 7.56
CA VAL A 101 18.44 8.46 6.26
C VAL A 101 17.97 7.06 5.92
N LEU A 102 17.31 6.93 4.77
CA LEU A 102 16.89 5.66 4.23
C LEU A 102 18.11 4.85 3.77
N ASN A 103 18.21 3.62 4.25
CA ASN A 103 19.07 2.62 3.65
C ASN A 103 18.34 2.01 2.45
N GLN A 104 18.55 2.60 1.27
CA GLN A 104 17.85 2.24 0.04
C GLN A 104 18.05 0.76 -0.33
N ASP A 105 19.28 0.26 -0.28
CA ASP A 105 19.61 -1.11 -0.69
C ASP A 105 18.99 -2.15 0.24
N LYS A 106 19.09 -1.95 1.57
CA LYS A 106 18.46 -2.85 2.54
C LYS A 106 16.95 -2.81 2.46
N THR A 107 16.38 -1.62 2.25
CA THR A 107 14.93 -1.43 2.04
C THR A 107 14.45 -2.16 0.80
N TYR A 108 15.17 -2.05 -0.32
CA TYR A 108 14.83 -2.77 -1.54
C TYR A 108 14.94 -4.29 -1.34
N THR A 109 16.08 -4.75 -0.81
CA THR A 109 16.37 -6.18 -0.61
C THR A 109 15.36 -6.86 0.32
N ILE A 110 14.96 -6.22 1.42
CA ILE A 110 14.04 -6.83 2.39
C ILE A 110 12.60 -6.92 1.89
N ASN A 111 12.18 -6.01 0.99
CA ASN A 111 10.82 -6.02 0.47
C ASN A 111 10.65 -6.94 -0.73
N ASP A 112 11.67 -7.09 -1.57
CA ASP A 112 11.69 -7.98 -2.73
C ASP A 112 10.38 -7.95 -3.54
N PHE A 113 9.97 -6.74 -3.97
CA PHE A 113 8.60 -6.48 -4.38
C PHE A 113 8.12 -7.31 -5.58
N GLY A 114 9.01 -7.84 -6.42
CA GLY A 114 8.65 -8.66 -7.59
C GLY A 114 7.70 -7.97 -8.59
N ASP A 115 7.38 -6.70 -8.37
CA ASP A 115 6.49 -5.83 -9.14
C ASP A 115 7.13 -4.43 -9.26
N GLN A 116 6.36 -3.43 -9.70
CA GLN A 116 6.89 -2.08 -9.96
C GLN A 116 6.84 -1.16 -8.72
N THR A 117 6.54 -1.69 -7.53
CA THR A 117 6.52 -0.90 -6.29
C THR A 117 7.92 -0.37 -5.97
N THR A 118 7.99 0.90 -5.60
CA THR A 118 9.25 1.53 -5.14
C THR A 118 9.08 2.15 -3.76
N ILE A 119 10.17 2.19 -2.99
CA ILE A 119 10.29 2.98 -1.76
C ILE A 119 11.53 3.85 -1.92
N THR A 120 11.40 5.16 -1.79
CA THR A 120 12.51 6.11 -1.94
C THR A 120 12.45 7.21 -0.89
N GLN A 121 13.56 7.91 -0.66
CA GLN A 121 13.59 9.11 0.17
C GLN A 121 13.78 10.35 -0.71
N ALA A 122 12.84 11.30 -0.61
CA ALA A 122 12.90 12.54 -1.36
C ALA A 122 13.94 13.50 -0.75
N VAL A 123 15.03 13.79 -1.46
CA VAL A 123 16.02 14.83 -1.09
C VAL A 123 16.68 14.60 0.28
N GLY A 124 17.76 13.82 0.31
CA GLY A 124 18.70 13.76 1.44
C GLY A 124 18.13 13.29 2.79
N PRO A 125 18.92 13.38 3.88
CA PRO A 125 18.45 13.14 5.24
C PRO A 125 17.22 14.00 5.57
N GLY A 126 16.25 13.43 6.28
CA GLY A 126 15.00 14.13 6.64
C GLY A 126 13.97 14.21 5.52
N GLY A 127 14.38 13.84 4.30
CA GLY A 127 13.51 13.69 3.16
C GLY A 127 12.32 12.77 3.44
N THR A 128 11.14 13.13 2.95
CA THR A 128 9.95 12.27 3.07
C THR A 128 10.18 10.95 2.36
N ILE A 129 9.79 9.84 2.99
CA ILE A 129 9.80 8.53 2.33
C ILE A 129 8.55 8.43 1.46
N VAL A 130 8.73 8.05 0.20
CA VAL A 130 7.65 7.87 -0.77
C VAL A 130 7.59 6.40 -1.16
N ILE A 131 6.45 5.75 -0.91
CA ILE A 131 6.12 4.45 -1.46
C ILE A 131 5.21 4.69 -2.67
N HIS A 132 5.67 4.36 -3.86
CA HIS A 132 4.85 4.39 -5.07
C HIS A 132 4.44 2.96 -5.42
N VAL A 133 3.14 2.72 -5.49
CA VAL A 133 2.55 1.45 -5.90
C VAL A 133 1.78 1.67 -7.21
N PRO A 134 2.43 1.46 -8.37
CA PRO A 134 1.78 1.66 -9.67
C PRO A 134 0.59 0.72 -9.88
N LYS A 135 -0.26 1.04 -10.86
CA LYS A 135 -1.38 0.19 -11.31
C LYS A 135 -1.02 -1.30 -11.32
N ARG A 136 -1.87 -2.14 -10.72
CA ARG A 136 -1.70 -3.61 -10.61
C ARG A 136 -0.50 -4.09 -9.78
N SER A 137 0.29 -3.19 -9.20
CA SER A 137 1.30 -3.55 -8.18
C SER A 137 0.66 -3.63 -6.80
N GLY A 138 1.36 -4.24 -5.85
CA GLY A 138 0.82 -4.52 -4.52
C GLY A 138 0.57 -6.01 -4.31
N ARG A 139 -0.35 -6.34 -3.40
CA ARG A 139 -0.68 -7.73 -3.06
C ARG A 139 -2.19 -7.92 -2.90
N GLN A 140 -2.62 -9.17 -2.80
CA GLN A 140 -3.97 -9.58 -2.43
C GLN A 140 -3.88 -10.45 -1.18
N HIS A 141 -5.02 -10.76 -0.57
CA HIS A 141 -5.06 -11.60 0.62
C HIS A 141 -4.30 -12.94 0.46
N TRP A 142 -4.49 -13.64 -0.67
CA TRP A 142 -3.91 -14.95 -0.90
C TRP A 142 -2.38 -14.95 -1.14
N ASN A 143 -1.79 -13.83 -1.57
CA ASN A 143 -0.35 -13.68 -1.81
C ASN A 143 0.28 -12.56 -0.96
N ASN A 144 -0.34 -12.24 0.17
CA ASN A 144 -0.01 -11.07 0.99
C ASN A 144 1.45 -11.04 1.51
N GLY A 145 2.08 -12.22 1.58
CA GLY A 145 3.33 -12.40 2.30
C GLY A 145 3.16 -12.22 3.80
N SER A 146 4.27 -12.22 4.54
CA SER A 146 4.25 -12.19 6.01
C SER A 146 4.29 -10.78 6.61
N PHE A 147 4.56 -9.73 5.81
CA PHE A 147 4.86 -8.37 6.30
C PHE A 147 4.37 -7.25 5.36
N GLY A 148 4.09 -6.08 5.95
CA GLY A 148 3.79 -4.83 5.24
C GLY A 148 5.02 -4.20 4.56
N TYR A 149 4.95 -2.93 4.19
CA TYR A 149 6.10 -2.22 3.61
C TYR A 149 7.19 -2.01 4.65
N ARG A 150 8.38 -2.53 4.40
CA ARG A 150 9.51 -2.38 5.31
C ARG A 150 10.39 -1.21 4.92
N ILE A 151 10.78 -0.40 5.89
CA ILE A 151 11.62 0.80 5.70
C ILE A 151 12.83 0.63 6.62
N VAL A 152 14.01 0.52 6.03
CA VAL A 152 15.26 0.36 6.76
C VAL A 152 16.02 1.68 6.70
N GLY A 153 16.41 2.22 7.84
CA GLY A 153 17.22 3.43 7.87
C GLY A 153 17.70 3.77 9.27
N HIS A 154 18.50 4.82 9.37
CA HIS A 154 19.16 5.24 10.61
C HIS A 154 19.01 6.74 10.82
N TYR A 155 19.33 7.19 12.03
CA TYR A 155 19.40 8.60 12.36
C TYR A 155 20.85 9.06 12.27
N ALA A 156 21.14 9.87 11.25
CA ALA A 156 22.45 10.49 11.00
C ALA A 156 22.69 11.66 11.96
N VAL A 157 22.91 11.32 13.23
CA VAL A 157 23.22 12.28 14.30
C VAL A 157 24.55 11.92 14.95
N ALA A 158 25.23 12.90 15.52
CA ALA A 158 26.39 12.64 16.37
C ALA A 158 25.92 11.98 17.68
N GLN A 159 26.75 11.11 18.27
CA GLN A 159 26.46 10.56 19.58
C GLN A 159 26.59 11.66 20.64
N SER A 160 25.46 11.97 21.28
CA SER A 160 25.39 12.88 22.42
C SER A 160 25.66 12.13 23.72
N VAL A 161 26.16 12.84 24.74
CA VAL A 161 26.27 12.34 26.11
C VAL A 161 24.90 12.21 26.79
N ASP A 162 23.94 13.03 26.37
CA ASP A 162 22.55 13.04 26.85
C ASP A 162 21.57 12.59 25.75
N ASP A 163 20.46 11.97 26.14
CA ASP A 163 19.37 11.59 25.24
C ASP A 163 18.74 12.84 24.59
N THR A 164 18.64 12.84 23.26
CA THR A 164 17.94 13.88 22.49
C THR A 164 16.65 13.34 21.87
N VAL A 165 15.58 14.13 21.89
CA VAL A 165 14.32 13.77 21.23
C VAL A 165 14.37 14.13 19.75
N ILE A 166 14.03 13.17 18.90
CA ILE A 166 13.80 13.34 17.47
C ILE A 166 12.35 12.92 17.16
N LYS A 167 11.68 13.64 16.26
CA LYS A 167 10.29 13.36 15.88
C LYS A 167 10.07 13.74 14.42
N ALA A 168 9.15 13.03 13.78
CA ALA A 168 8.54 13.49 12.54
C ALA A 168 7.39 14.43 12.90
N ASP A 169 7.25 15.54 12.18
CA ASP A 169 6.29 16.59 12.52
C ASP A 169 4.98 16.52 11.71
N LYS A 170 4.82 15.49 10.88
CA LYS A 170 3.65 15.32 10.00
C LYS A 170 3.09 13.90 10.11
N THR A 171 1.85 13.75 9.69
CA THR A 171 1.17 12.45 9.57
C THR A 171 1.53 11.74 8.27
N ILE A 172 1.45 10.42 8.27
CA ILE A 172 1.51 9.61 7.05
C ILE A 172 0.26 9.90 6.22
N HIS A 173 0.43 10.11 4.91
CA HIS A 173 -0.68 10.27 3.96
C HIS A 173 -0.65 9.17 2.90
N ILE A 174 -1.82 8.68 2.51
CA ILE A 174 -2.02 7.67 1.48
C ILE A 174 -2.99 8.29 0.48
N ASP A 175 -2.50 8.57 -0.71
CA ASP A 175 -3.30 9.03 -1.85
C ASP A 175 -3.48 7.86 -2.80
N GLN A 176 -4.71 7.38 -2.98
CA GLN A 176 -5.01 6.25 -3.84
C GLN A 176 -5.97 6.65 -4.95
N THR A 177 -5.78 6.08 -6.13
CA THR A 177 -6.75 6.21 -7.22
C THR A 177 -7.47 4.88 -7.43
N ILE A 178 -8.79 4.91 -7.56
CA ILE A 178 -9.64 3.73 -7.84
C ILE A 178 -10.50 3.90 -9.11
N ILE A 179 -11.11 2.80 -9.59
CA ILE A 179 -11.94 2.76 -10.81
C ILE A 179 -13.42 3.03 -10.49
N LYS A 180 -14.11 3.85 -11.32
CA LYS A 180 -15.58 4.01 -11.35
C LYS A 180 -16.25 3.19 -12.47
N ALA A 181 -17.57 2.98 -12.37
CA ALA A 181 -18.32 2.08 -13.27
C ALA A 181 -18.42 2.59 -14.70
N ASP A 182 -18.21 3.90 -14.88
CA ASP A 182 -18.16 4.57 -16.16
C ASP A 182 -16.77 4.54 -16.81
N GLY A 183 -15.78 3.90 -16.17
CA GLY A 183 -14.40 3.80 -16.65
C GLY A 183 -13.53 5.01 -16.30
N PHE A 184 -14.03 5.97 -15.52
CA PHE A 184 -13.24 7.10 -15.03
C PHE A 184 -12.54 6.79 -13.70
N LEU A 185 -11.40 7.45 -13.45
CA LEU A 185 -10.62 7.32 -12.22
C LEU A 185 -11.14 8.30 -11.15
N LEU A 186 -11.12 7.90 -9.88
CA LEU A 186 -11.36 8.77 -8.73
C LEU A 186 -10.09 8.84 -7.88
N GLU A 187 -9.57 10.04 -7.63
CA GLU A 187 -8.53 10.29 -6.61
C GLU A 187 -9.21 10.44 -5.24
N ILE A 188 -8.71 9.72 -4.23
CA ILE A 188 -9.13 9.78 -2.82
C ILE A 188 -7.94 10.10 -1.93
#